data_AF-A0AAV3TDH8-F1
#
_entry.id   AF-A0AAV3TDH8-F1
#
_cell.length_a   1.000
_cell.length_b   1.000
_cell.length_c   1.000
_cell.angle_alpha   90.00
_cell.angle_beta   90.00
_cell.angle_gamma   90.00
#
_symmetry.space_group_name_H-M   'P 1'
#
loop_
_entity.id
_entity.type
_entity.pdbx_description
1 polymer ?
#
loop_
_entity_poly.entity_id
_entity_poly.type
_entity_poly.pdbx_seq_one_letter_code
_entity_poly.pdbx_strand_id
1 'polypeptide(L)'
;MSIRHFSDAGGYLDYGDATPLLPVEELQARVYTHRDAECALGDAPADSVLAIRPTGLASSYALTQRTLTAIEVASLDDELRNQIGGAVDVDLAQFELIQVGRATTPAQNRSLAEF
;
A
#
# COMPACT_ATOMS: atom_id res chain seq x y z
N MET A 1 3.27 -17.06 0.42
CA MET A 1 2.86 -16.21 1.54
C MET A 1 1.70 -15.36 1.04
N SER A 2 0.48 -15.55 1.55
CA SER A 2 -0.66 -14.73 1.16
C SER A 2 -0.64 -13.46 1.99
N ILE A 3 -0.29 -12.33 1.39
CA ILE A 3 -0.21 -11.03 2.06
C ILE A 3 -1.65 -10.61 2.40
N ARG A 4 -2.06 -10.88 3.65
CA ARG A 4 -3.42 -10.58 4.17
C ARG A 4 -3.57 -9.13 4.67
N HIS A 5 -2.49 -8.36 4.69
CA HIS A 5 -2.48 -7.02 5.29
C HIS A 5 -3.48 -6.04 4.66
N PHE A 6 -3.86 -6.23 3.38
CA PHE A 6 -4.87 -5.37 2.75
C PHE A 6 -6.24 -5.38 3.46
N SER A 7 -6.58 -6.44 4.19
CA SER A 7 -7.86 -6.56 4.91
C SER A 7 -7.75 -6.43 6.43
N ASP A 8 -6.53 -6.37 6.97
CA ASP A 8 -6.25 -6.42 8.42
C ASP A 8 -5.23 -5.34 8.81
N ALA A 9 -5.12 -4.28 8.02
CA ALA A 9 -4.22 -3.16 8.28
C ALA A 9 -4.69 -2.38 9.50
N GLY A 10 -3.73 -1.84 10.26
CA GLY A 10 -4.00 -0.99 11.43
C GLY A 10 -4.66 0.34 11.07
N GLY A 11 -4.54 0.76 9.81
CA GLY A 11 -5.24 1.94 9.30
C GLY A 11 -5.54 1.85 7.80
N TYR A 12 -6.51 2.64 7.38
CA TYR A 12 -6.91 2.75 5.98
C TYR A 12 -6.88 4.20 5.53
N LEU A 13 -6.27 4.44 4.38
CA LEU A 13 -6.28 5.73 3.69
C LEU A 13 -7.08 5.59 2.42
N ASP A 14 -8.05 6.47 2.19
CA ASP A 14 -8.84 6.42 0.97
C ASP A 14 -8.01 6.86 -0.25
N TYR A 15 -8.22 6.22 -1.40
CA TYR A 15 -7.43 6.45 -2.62
C TYR A 15 -7.40 7.92 -3.07
N GLY A 16 -8.49 8.66 -2.83
CA GLY A 16 -8.56 10.09 -3.14
C GLY A 16 -7.58 10.92 -2.30
N ASP A 17 -7.40 10.54 -1.04
CA ASP A 17 -6.47 11.20 -0.13
C ASP A 17 -5.03 10.69 -0.28
N ALA A 18 -4.87 9.49 -0.86
CA ALA A 18 -3.58 8.93 -1.25
C ALA A 18 -3.05 9.45 -2.59
N THR A 19 -3.78 10.32 -3.30
CA THR A 19 -3.33 10.94 -4.55
C THR A 19 -1.94 11.61 -4.44
N PRO A 20 -1.55 12.27 -3.34
CA PRO A 20 -0.21 12.87 -3.17
C PRO A 20 0.92 11.84 -3.12
N LEU A 21 0.63 10.58 -2.79
CA LEU A 21 1.60 9.47 -2.83
C LEU A 21 1.81 8.92 -4.25
N LEU A 22 1.10 9.48 -5.24
CA LEU A 22 1.09 9.00 -6.61
C LEU A 22 1.56 10.15 -7.52
N PRO A 23 2.61 9.96 -8.33
CA PRO A 23 3.35 8.72 -8.59
C PRO A 23 4.41 8.39 -7.54
N VAL A 24 4.49 7.12 -7.13
CA VAL A 24 5.45 6.61 -6.13
C VAL A 24 6.92 6.73 -6.57
N GLU A 25 7.15 6.90 -7.88
CA GLU A 25 8.45 7.05 -8.52
C GLU A 25 9.08 8.42 -8.25
N GLU A 26 8.25 9.43 -8.01
CA GLU A 26 8.65 10.82 -7.78
C GLU A 26 8.76 11.14 -6.28
N LEU A 27 8.41 10.19 -5.41
CA LEU A 27 8.52 10.37 -3.96
C LEU A 27 9.99 10.34 -3.54
N GLN A 28 10.40 11.34 -2.76
CA GLN A 28 11.70 11.37 -2.07
C GLN A 28 11.68 10.50 -0.81
N ALA A 29 11.15 9.28 -0.93
CA ALA A 29 11.00 8.35 0.18
C ALA A 29 11.58 6.98 -0.16
N ARG A 30 11.75 6.16 0.87
CA ARG A 30 12.17 4.78 0.68
C ARG A 30 10.97 3.96 0.20
N VAL A 31 10.98 3.66 -1.09
CA VAL A 31 9.94 2.91 -1.77
C VAL A 31 10.43 1.50 -2.08
N TYR A 32 9.74 0.52 -1.54
CA TYR A 32 9.94 -0.89 -1.85
C TYR A 32 8.90 -1.32 -2.88
N THR A 33 9.29 -2.14 -3.86
CA THR A 33 8.38 -2.59 -4.92
C THR A 33 8.42 -4.11 -5.06
N HIS A 34 7.30 -4.67 -5.51
CA HIS A 34 7.16 -6.11 -5.77
C HIS A 34 7.66 -6.94 -4.58
N ARG A 35 8.71 -7.75 -4.75
CA ARG A 35 9.21 -8.69 -3.75
C ARG A 35 9.72 -7.99 -2.48
N ASP A 36 10.35 -6.83 -2.63
CA ASP A 36 10.85 -6.10 -1.47
C ASP A 36 9.68 -5.53 -0.65
N ALA A 37 8.61 -5.10 -1.32
CA ALA A 37 7.38 -4.70 -0.64
C ALA A 37 6.70 -5.89 0.05
N GLU A 38 6.66 -7.06 -0.60
CA GLU A 38 6.13 -8.28 0.01
C GLU A 38 6.90 -8.69 1.28
N CYS A 39 8.23 -8.58 1.24
CA CYS A 39 9.08 -8.86 2.39
C CYS A 39 8.89 -7.82 3.50
N ALA A 40 8.92 -6.52 3.17
CA ALA A 40 8.75 -5.45 4.15
C ALA A 40 7.38 -5.52 4.84
N LEU A 41 6.30 -5.73 4.06
CA LEU A 41 4.95 -5.87 4.60
C LEU A 41 4.75 -7.17 5.39
N GLY A 42 5.46 -8.24 5.03
CA GLY A 42 5.39 -9.51 5.75
C GLY A 42 6.22 -9.55 7.04
N ASP A 43 7.23 -8.70 7.17
CA ASP A 43 8.05 -8.55 8.37
C ASP A 43 7.39 -7.58 9.38
N ALA A 44 6.70 -6.55 8.88
CA ALA A 44 5.97 -5.60 9.70
C ALA A 44 4.66 -6.17 10.27
N PRO A 45 4.30 -5.83 11.53
CA PRO A 45 3.00 -6.19 12.07
C PRO A 45 1.89 -5.42 11.34
N ALA A 46 0.72 -6.06 11.18
CA ALA A 46 -0.38 -5.49 10.40
C ALA A 46 -0.89 -4.16 10.99
N ASP A 47 -0.84 -4.01 12.32
CA ASP A 47 -1.21 -2.77 13.03
C ASP A 47 -0.30 -1.58 12.67
N SER A 48 0.95 -1.82 12.27
CA SER A 48 1.91 -0.77 11.87
C SER A 48 1.86 -0.49 10.36
N VAL A 49 0.91 -1.08 9.62
CA VAL A 49 0.74 -0.88 8.18
C VAL A 49 -0.50 -0.04 7.90
N LEU A 50 -0.34 1.01 7.10
CA LEU A 50 -1.43 1.81 6.56
C LEU A 50 -1.74 1.34 5.13
N ALA A 51 -2.94 0.82 4.88
CA ALA A 51 -3.32 0.35 3.54
C ALA A 51 -4.16 1.36 2.78
N ILE A 52 -3.86 1.57 1.49
CA ILE A 52 -4.71 2.42 0.64
C ILE A 52 -5.94 1.63 0.18
N ARG A 53 -7.13 2.16 0.50
CA ARG A 53 -8.41 1.58 0.13
C ARG A 53 -9.02 2.32 -1.07
N PRO A 54 -9.58 1.61 -2.06
CA PRO A 54 -10.26 2.28 -3.16
C PRO A 54 -11.54 3.00 -2.69
N THR A 55 -11.77 4.19 -3.21
CA THR A 55 -13.01 4.97 -3.01
C THR A 55 -14.12 4.62 -4.02
N GLY A 56 -13.78 3.88 -5.07
CA GLY A 56 -14.71 3.41 -6.09
C GLY A 56 -14.10 2.37 -7.03
N LEU A 57 -14.89 1.95 -8.01
CA LEU A 57 -14.49 0.93 -9.00
C LEU A 57 -13.22 1.31 -9.76
N ALA A 58 -13.13 2.56 -10.26
CA ALA A 58 -11.97 3.02 -11.01
C ALA A 58 -10.68 2.95 -10.17
N SER A 59 -10.71 3.44 -8.93
CA SER A 59 -9.57 3.33 -8.00
C SER A 59 -9.25 1.89 -7.62
N SER A 60 -10.25 1.02 -7.52
CA SER A 60 -10.03 -0.40 -7.24
C SER A 60 -9.27 -1.08 -8.38
N TYR A 61 -9.63 -0.77 -9.63
CA TYR A 61 -8.88 -1.23 -10.80
C TYR A 61 -7.46 -0.66 -10.81
N ALA A 62 -7.30 0.63 -10.54
CA ALA A 62 -5.99 1.28 -10.48
C ALA A 62 -5.07 0.64 -9.43
N LEU A 63 -5.59 0.33 -8.24
CA LEU A 63 -4.84 -0.34 -7.17
C LEU A 63 -4.55 -1.81 -7.47
N THR A 64 -5.43 -2.50 -8.20
CA THR A 64 -5.24 -3.92 -8.55
C THR A 64 -4.27 -4.09 -9.72
N GLN A 65 -4.23 -3.14 -10.65
CA GLN A 65 -3.31 -3.14 -11.79
C GLN A 65 -1.90 -2.65 -11.43
N ARG A 66 -1.75 -1.97 -10.29
CA ARG A 66 -0.47 -1.50 -9.78
C ARG A 66 0.29 -2.63 -9.09
N THR A 67 1.60 -2.64 -9.31
CA THR A 67 2.54 -3.45 -8.54
C THR A 67 2.39 -3.12 -7.05
N LEU A 68 2.47 -4.15 -6.20
CA LEU A 68 2.52 -3.95 -4.75
C LEU A 68 3.74 -3.10 -4.40
N THR A 69 3.49 -2.00 -3.70
CA THR A 69 4.51 -1.06 -3.26
C THR A 69 4.34 -0.80 -1.77
N ALA A 70 5.44 -0.75 -1.04
CA ALA A 70 5.47 -0.34 0.36
C ALA A 70 6.34 0.92 0.48
N ILE A 71 5.83 1.95 1.14
CA ILE A 71 6.52 3.22 1.33
C ILE A 71 6.82 3.37 2.82
N GLU A 72 8.06 3.65 3.16
CA GLU A 72 8.44 3.90 4.55
C GLU A 72 7.96 5.28 5.01
N VAL A 73 7.15 5.32 6.07
CA VAL A 73 6.59 6.58 6.60
C VAL A 73 7.69 7.48 7.14
N ALA A 74 8.71 6.91 7.78
CA ALA A 74 9.84 7.65 8.33
C ALA A 74 10.69 8.35 7.26
N SER A 75 10.64 7.86 6.02
CA SER A 75 11.36 8.42 4.88
C SER A 75 10.51 9.41 4.06
N LEU A 76 9.25 9.66 4.43
CA LEU A 76 8.42 10.66 3.75
C LEU A 76 8.81 12.09 4.15
N ASP A 77 8.69 13.01 3.20
CA ASP A 77 8.79 14.44 3.47
C ASP A 77 7.73 14.90 4.49
N ASP A 78 8.11 15.83 5.36
CA ASP A 78 7.21 16.36 6.40
C ASP A 78 5.94 17.01 5.82
N GLU A 79 6.02 17.57 4.61
CA GLU A 79 4.87 18.16 3.91
C GLU A 79 3.85 17.07 3.52
N LEU A 80 4.32 15.98 2.91
CA LEU A 80 3.47 14.83 2.57
C LEU A 80 2.93 14.14 3.83
N ARG A 81 3.76 14.03 4.87
CA ARG A 81 3.37 13.45 6.16
C ARG A 81 2.23 14.24 6.80
N ASN A 82 2.31 15.56 6.80
CA ASN A 82 1.25 16.43 7.32
C ASN A 82 -0.02 16.38 6.46
N GLN A 83 0.12 16.32 5.13
CA GLN A 83 -1.01 16.23 4.22
C GLN A 83 -1.80 14.93 4.43
N ILE A 84 -1.10 13.80 4.53
CA ILE A 84 -1.72 12.48 4.77
C ILE A 84 -2.23 12.40 6.21
N GLY A 85 -1.48 12.90 7.19
CA GLY A 85 -1.90 12.94 8.60
C GLY A 85 -3.17 13.76 8.83
N GLY A 86 -3.47 14.74 7.97
CA GLY A 86 -4.75 15.46 7.99
C GLY A 86 -5.93 14.70 7.38
N ALA A 87 -5.67 13.67 6.56
CA ALA A 87 -6.68 12.87 5.89
C ALA A 87 -6.97 11.53 6.59
N VAL A 88 -6.03 11.06 7.41
CA VAL A 88 -6.18 9.84 8.22
C VAL A 88 -6.63 10.23 9.62
N ASP A 89 -7.72 9.62 10.12
CA ASP A 89 -8.22 9.85 11.49
C ASP A 89 -7.27 9.32 12.60
N VAL A 90 -6.14 8.73 12.21
CA VAL A 90 -5.15 8.10 13.07
C VAL A 90 -3.77 8.72 12.79
N ASP A 91 -2.97 8.90 13.86
CA ASP A 91 -1.64 9.49 13.76
C ASP A 91 -0.75 8.69 12.80
N LEU A 92 -0.33 9.32 11.69
CA LEU A 92 0.51 8.68 10.70
C LEU A 92 1.84 8.18 11.29
N ALA A 93 2.31 8.78 12.39
CA ALA A 93 3.54 8.39 13.06
C ALA A 93 3.48 7.01 13.74
N GLN A 94 2.28 6.43 13.93
CA GLN A 94 2.14 5.08 14.47
C GLN A 94 2.41 3.99 13.43
N PHE A 95 2.39 4.34 12.15
CA PHE A 95 2.61 3.41 11.05
C PHE A 95 4.06 3.48 10.58
N GLU A 96 4.63 2.32 10.29
CA GLU A 96 5.98 2.19 9.74
C GLU A 96 5.94 2.20 8.20
N LEU A 97 4.93 1.56 7.62
CA LEU A 97 4.81 1.34 6.19
C LEU A 97 3.43 1.72 5.65
N ILE A 98 3.40 2.33 4.46
CA ILE A 98 2.19 2.55 3.68
C ILE A 98 2.16 1.55 2.53
N GLN A 99 1.11 0.72 2.50
CA GLN A 99 0.86 -0.21 1.41
C GLN A 99 0.08 0.48 0.28
N VAL A 100 0.70 0.55 -0.90
CA VAL A 100 0.08 1.00 -2.14
C VAL A 100 -0.12 -0.18 -3.08
N GLY A 101 -1.35 -0.34 -3.55
CA GLY A 101 -1.74 -1.43 -4.44
C GLY A 101 -2.06 -2.73 -3.71
N ARG A 102 -2.45 -3.74 -4.49
CA ARG A 102 -2.77 -5.08 -3.97
C ARG A 102 -1.66 -6.05 -4.31
N ALA A 103 -1.35 -6.91 -3.35
CA ALA A 103 -0.62 -8.13 -3.64
C ALA A 103 -1.52 -8.95 -4.57
N THR A 104 -1.17 -8.99 -5.86
CA THR A 104 -1.73 -9.99 -6.74
C THR A 104 -1.28 -11.33 -6.19
N THR A 105 -2.19 -12.11 -5.60
CA THR A 105 -1.96 -13.56 -5.50
C THR A 105 -1.48 -13.98 -6.87
N PRO A 106 -0.31 -14.65 -6.99
CA PRO A 106 0.11 -15.17 -8.27
C PRO A 106 -1.10 -15.95 -8.77
N ALA A 107 -1.63 -15.54 -9.93
CA ALA A 107 -2.69 -16.30 -10.57
C ALA A 107 -2.18 -17.73 -10.52
N GLN A 108 -2.94 -18.64 -9.87
CA GLN A 108 -2.67 -20.05 -10.05
C GLN A 108 -2.57 -20.21 -11.55
N ASN A 109 -1.37 -20.51 -12.05
CA ASN A 109 -1.18 -20.86 -13.44
C ASN A 109 -1.99 -22.13 -13.64
N ARG A 110 -3.29 -21.96 -13.89
CA ARG A 110 -4.19 -23.02 -14.28
C ARG A 110 -3.75 -23.33 -15.70
N SER A 111 -2.94 -24.37 -15.79
CA SER A 111 -2.47 -24.89 -17.05
C SER A 111 -3.69 -25.13 -17.94
N LEU A 112 -3.60 -24.83 -19.24
CA LEU A 112 -4.65 -25.08 -20.25
C LEU A 112 -5.14 -26.54 -20.30
N ALA A 113 -4.47 -27.47 -19.60
CA ALA A 113 -4.90 -28.85 -19.41
C ALA A 113 -6.08 -29.02 -18.43
N GLU A 114 -6.49 -27.97 -17.71
CA GLU A 114 -7.63 -28.00 -16.79
C GLU A 114 -8.95 -27.46 -17.39
N PHE A 115 -8.99 -27.18 -18.71
CA PHE A 115 -10.20 -26.80 -19.45
C PHE A 115 -10.75 -27.96 -20.29
#